data_AF-Q9ZRP4-F1
#
_entry.id   AF-Q9ZRP4-F1
#
_cell.length_a   1.000
_cell.length_b   1.000
_cell.length_c   1.000
_cell.angle_alpha   90.00
_cell.angle_beta   90.00
_cell.angle_gamma   90.00
#
_symmetry.space_group_name_H-M   'P 1'
#
loop_
_entity.id
_entity.type
_entity.pdbx_description
1 polymer ?
#
loop_
_entity_poly.entity_id
_entity_poly.type
_entity_poly.pdbx_seq_one_letter_code
_entity_poly.pdbx_strand_id
1 'polypeptide(L)'
;VAVEFDTWKNRDWKDPDWPHIGIDDNSIISVETTPWQEDDAYSRKTGTVRITYDAKSKKLSVRLSYVNGREYNLSGVVDLSEALPMWVRIGF
;
A
#
# COMPACT_ATOMS: atom_id res chain seq x y z
N VAL A 1 3.99 -3.74 9.80
CA VAL A 1 3.01 -3.02 8.94
C VAL A 1 3.75 -2.23 7.89
N ALA A 2 3.38 -2.38 6.62
CA ALA A 2 3.92 -1.62 5.49
C ALA A 2 2.81 -1.21 4.51
N VAL A 3 3.12 -0.24 3.65
CA VAL A 3 2.40 0.04 2.42
C VAL A 3 3.38 -0.24 1.30
N GLU A 4 3.07 -1.21 0.45
CA GLU A 4 3.93 -1.61 -0.65
C GLU A 4 3.44 -1.05 -1.99
N PHE A 5 4.39 -0.87 -2.90
CA PHE A 5 4.17 -0.49 -4.30
C PHE A 5 4.84 -1.56 -5.15
N ASP A 6 4.18 -2.70 -5.31
CA ASP A 6 4.76 -3.87 -5.94
C ASP A 6 4.61 -3.83 -7.47
N THR A 7 5.74 -4.05 -8.12
CA THR A 7 5.89 -4.03 -9.58
C THR A 7 6.08 -5.42 -10.18
N TRP A 8 6.17 -6.45 -9.35
CA TRP A 8 6.40 -7.82 -9.76
C TRP A 8 5.34 -8.75 -9.20
N LYS A 9 5.07 -9.83 -9.92
CA LYS A 9 4.12 -10.86 -9.50
C LYS A 9 4.88 -12.06 -8.94
N ASN A 10 4.96 -12.16 -7.63
CA ASN A 10 5.42 -13.34 -6.92
C ASN A 10 4.26 -14.29 -6.61
N ARG A 11 4.05 -15.28 -7.49
CA ARG A 11 2.99 -16.30 -7.32
C ARG A 11 3.07 -17.06 -6.00
N ASP A 12 4.29 -17.30 -5.50
CA ASP A 12 4.52 -17.99 -4.23
C ASP A 12 4.02 -17.18 -3.02
N TRP A 13 3.89 -15.86 -3.18
CA TRP A 13 3.38 -14.91 -2.18
C TRP A 13 1.95 -14.46 -2.46
N LYS A 14 1.24 -15.14 -3.38
CA LYS A 14 -0.17 -14.89 -3.71
C LYS A 14 -0.45 -13.47 -4.22
N ASP A 15 0.53 -12.82 -4.83
CA ASP A 15 0.32 -11.52 -5.46
C ASP A 15 -0.77 -11.61 -6.55
N PRO A 16 -1.55 -10.54 -6.72
CA PRO A 16 -2.47 -10.43 -7.84
C PRO A 16 -1.72 -10.48 -9.18
N ASP A 17 -2.48 -10.69 -10.25
CA ASP A 17 -1.95 -10.89 -11.61
C ASP A 17 -1.46 -9.59 -12.29
N TRP A 18 -1.29 -8.51 -11.52
CA TRP A 18 -0.95 -7.15 -11.98
C TRP A 18 -0.10 -6.42 -10.93
N PRO A 19 0.68 -5.40 -11.31
CA PRO A 19 1.31 -4.50 -10.34
C PRO A 19 0.27 -3.91 -9.41
N HIS A 20 0.61 -3.76 -8.14
CA HIS A 20 -0.38 -3.41 -7.13
C HIS A 20 0.19 -2.50 -6.05
N ILE A 21 -0.71 -1.82 -5.37
CA ILE A 21 -0.43 -1.19 -4.08
C ILE A 21 -1.03 -2.11 -3.03
N GLY A 22 -0.27 -2.41 -1.99
CA GLY A 22 -0.65 -3.33 -0.92
C GLY A 22 -0.59 -2.68 0.46
N ILE A 23 -1.39 -3.20 1.38
CA ILE A 23 -1.22 -2.99 2.83
C ILE A 23 -0.79 -4.31 3.44
N ASP A 24 0.35 -4.30 4.12
CA ASP A 24 0.94 -5.49 4.71
C ASP A 24 0.86 -5.42 6.23
N ASP A 25 0.35 -6.47 6.86
CA ASP A 25 0.31 -6.61 8.31
C ASP A 25 1.07 -7.86 8.74
N ASN A 26 2.32 -7.66 9.19
CA ASN A 26 3.22 -8.70 9.70
C ASN A 26 3.42 -9.93 8.77
N SER A 27 3.12 -9.78 7.48
CA SER A 27 3.21 -10.79 6.42
C SER A 27 3.44 -10.09 5.08
N ILE A 28 4.12 -10.75 4.13
CA ILE A 28 4.29 -10.25 2.76
C ILE A 28 3.01 -10.42 1.91
N ILE A 29 2.12 -11.32 2.32
CA ILE A 29 0.80 -11.43 1.69
C ILE A 29 -0.03 -10.25 2.20
N SER A 30 -0.26 -9.25 1.35
CA SER A 30 -1.05 -8.07 1.71
C SER A 30 -2.46 -8.44 2.18
N VAL A 31 -2.96 -7.71 3.18
CA VAL A 31 -4.34 -7.85 3.68
C VAL A 31 -5.36 -7.18 2.78
N GLU A 32 -4.93 -6.14 2.05
CA GLU A 32 -5.73 -5.41 1.08
C GLU A 32 -4.83 -4.98 -0.08
N THR A 33 -5.34 -5.06 -1.31
CA THR A 33 -4.62 -4.62 -2.51
C THR A 33 -5.52 -3.83 -3.45
N THR A 34 -4.94 -2.96 -4.26
CA THR A 34 -5.62 -2.33 -5.40
C THR A 34 -4.73 -2.37 -6.64
N PRO A 35 -5.29 -2.54 -7.85
CA PRO A 35 -4.49 -2.54 -9.07
C PRO A 35 -3.76 -1.20 -9.26
N TRP A 36 -2.45 -1.28 -9.51
CA TRP A 36 -1.64 -0.17 -9.98
C TRP A 36 -1.37 -0.37 -11.47
N GLN A 37 -1.88 0.54 -12.30
CA GLN A 37 -1.89 0.29 -13.73
C GLN A 37 -0.47 0.33 -14.29
N GLU A 38 -0.15 -0.60 -15.20
CA GLU A 38 1.21 -0.79 -15.72
C GLU A 38 1.80 0.48 -16.35
N ASP A 39 0.97 1.30 -17.01
CA ASP A 39 1.36 2.57 -17.65
C ASP A 39 1.72 3.68 -16.66
N ASP A 40 1.37 3.53 -15.39
CA ASP A 40 1.84 4.37 -14.29
C ASP A 40 2.94 3.67 -13.47
N ALA A 41 2.81 2.36 -13.22
CA ALA A 41 3.74 1.55 -12.43
C ALA A 41 5.14 1.48 -13.03
N TYR A 42 5.22 1.31 -14.34
CA TYR A 42 6.48 1.28 -15.07
C TYR A 42 6.80 2.63 -15.74
N SER A 43 6.04 3.67 -15.39
CA SER A 43 6.33 5.02 -15.86
C SER A 43 7.51 5.62 -15.10
N ARG A 44 8.15 6.63 -15.69
CA ARG A 44 9.14 7.48 -15.00
C ARG A 44 8.50 8.75 -14.43
N LYS A 45 7.18 8.77 -14.25
CA LYS A 45 6.47 9.92 -13.70
C LYS A 45 6.68 9.97 -12.20
N THR A 46 6.81 11.17 -11.66
CA THR A 46 6.78 11.37 -10.20
C THR A 46 5.36 11.19 -9.68
N GLY A 47 5.17 10.19 -8.82
CA GLY A 47 3.94 10.00 -8.06
C GLY A 47 4.02 10.67 -6.69
N THR A 48 2.88 11.17 -6.21
CA THR A 48 2.73 11.70 -4.84
C THR A 48 1.85 10.76 -4.05
N VAL A 49 2.39 10.23 -2.95
CA VAL A 49 1.70 9.32 -2.04
C VAL A 49 1.31 10.05 -0.76
N ARG A 50 0.07 9.82 -0.31
CA ARG A 50 -0.40 10.21 1.02
C ARG A 50 -0.88 8.97 1.77
N ILE A 51 -0.30 8.72 2.93
CA ILE A 51 -0.70 7.64 3.84
C ILE A 51 -1.29 8.29 5.10
N THR A 52 -2.46 7.83 5.53
CA THR A 52 -3.14 8.32 6.73
C THR A 52 -3.64 7.15 7.55
N TYR A 53 -3.55 7.26 8.87
CA TYR A 53 -4.11 6.29 9.79
C TYR A 53 -5.09 6.97 10.74
N ASP A 54 -6.33 6.45 10.80
CA ASP A 54 -7.31 6.82 11.81
C ASP A 54 -7.30 5.76 12.92
N ALA A 55 -6.79 6.16 14.10
CA ALA A 55 -6.64 5.27 15.25
C ALA A 55 -7.97 4.86 15.91
N LYS A 56 -9.06 5.61 15.71
CA LYS A 56 -10.37 5.26 16.28
C LYS A 56 -11.04 4.17 15.46
N SER A 57 -11.00 4.30 14.14
CA SER A 57 -11.56 3.31 13.21
C SER A 57 -10.56 2.22 12.82
N LYS A 58 -9.31 2.30 13.30
CA LYS A 58 -8.20 1.38 12.99
C LYS A 58 -7.96 1.25 11.49
N LYS A 59 -8.14 2.36 10.76
CA LYS A 59 -8.17 2.37 9.30
C LYS A 59 -6.91 3.03 8.74
N LEU A 60 -6.11 2.24 8.03
CA LEU A 60 -4.99 2.72 7.24
C LEU A 60 -5.49 3.00 5.82
N SER A 61 -5.23 4.20 5.31
CA SER A 61 -5.64 4.63 3.96
C SER A 61 -4.45 5.17 3.19
N VAL A 62 -4.38 4.81 1.91
CA VAL A 62 -3.32 5.16 0.96
C VAL A 62 -3.95 5.82 -0.25
N ARG A 63 -3.39 6.95 -0.66
CA ARG A 63 -3.73 7.64 -1.90
C ARG A 63 -2.46 7.93 -2.68
N LEU A 64 -2.30 7.29 -3.84
CA LEU A 64 -1.26 7.61 -4.83
C LEU A 64 -1.87 8.45 -5.95
N SER A 65 -1.20 9.52 -6.33
CA SER A 65 -1.64 10.40 -7.42
C SER A 65 -0.49 10.80 -8.33
N TYR A 66 -0.76 10.88 -9.63
CA TYR A 66 0.16 11.42 -10.63
C TYR A 66 -0.36 12.75 -11.16
N VAL A 67 0.54 13.69 -11.47
CA VAL A 67 0.16 14.98 -12.05
C VAL A 67 -0.56 14.75 -13.39
N ASN A 68 -1.80 15.25 -13.51
CA ASN A 68 -2.69 15.02 -14.65
C ASN A 68 -2.91 13.53 -14.99
N GLY A 69 -2.71 12.64 -14.02
CA GLY A 69 -2.81 11.19 -14.19
C GLY A 69 -3.93 10.58 -13.36
N ARG A 70 -3.88 9.25 -13.25
CA ARG A 70 -4.83 8.49 -12.43
C ARG A 70 -4.51 8.65 -10.95
N GLU A 71 -5.53 8.37 -10.16
CA GLU A 71 -5.43 8.27 -8.72
C GLU A 71 -5.77 6.85 -8.28
N TYR A 72 -5.01 6.35 -7.31
CA TYR A 72 -5.16 5.04 -6.73
C TYR A 72 -5.47 5.20 -5.26
N ASN A 73 -6.53 4.55 -4.80
CA ASN A 73 -6.97 4.58 -3.42
C ASN A 73 -7.04 3.16 -2.88
N LEU A 74 -6.51 2.97 -1.68
CA LEU A 74 -6.57 1.72 -0.95
C LEU A 74 -6.85 2.04 0.51
N SER A 75 -7.69 1.23 1.16
CA SER A 75 -7.88 1.35 2.60
C SER A 75 -8.17 0.00 3.22
N GLY A 76 -7.51 -0.30 4.34
CA GLY A 76 -7.68 -1.54 5.09
C GLY A 76 -7.82 -1.26 6.59
N VAL A 77 -8.48 -2.18 7.29
CA VAL A 77 -8.53 -2.17 8.76
C VAL A 77 -7.29 -2.89 9.27
N VAL A 78 -6.42 -2.15 9.97
CA VAL A 78 -5.20 -2.65 10.58
C VAL A 78 -5.08 -2.02 11.97
N ASP A 79 -5.16 -2.81 13.03
CA ASP A 79 -4.95 -2.27 14.37
C ASP A 79 -3.44 -2.13 14.66
N LEU A 80 -2.89 -0.93 14.42
CA LEU A 80 -1.48 -0.67 14.69
C LEU A 80 -1.07 -0.91 16.16
N SER A 81 -2.00 -0.80 17.11
CA SER A 81 -1.69 -1.04 18.53
C SER A 81 -1.59 -2.52 18.89
N GLU A 82 -2.17 -3.40 18.08
CA GLU A 82 -1.99 -4.85 18.20
C GLU A 82 -0.80 -5.32 17.36
N ALA A 83 -0.61 -4.74 16.18
CA ALA A 83 0.41 -5.16 15.23
C ALA A 83 1.84 -4.69 15.58
N LEU A 84 2.00 -3.58 16.30
CA LEU A 84 3.29 -2.92 16.54
C LEU A 84 3.55 -2.61 18.02
N PRO A 85 4.83 -2.52 18.44
CA PRO A 85 5.17 -2.02 19.77
C PRO A 85 4.83 -0.53 19.92
N MET A 86 4.83 -0.03 21.16
CA MET A 86 4.49 1.37 21.47
C MET A 86 5.39 2.41 20.77
N TRP A 87 6.66 2.09 20.55
CA TRP A 87 7.62 2.97 19.89
C TRP A 87 8.10 2.35 18.59
N VAL A 88 7.97 3.11 17.51
CA VAL A 88 8.31 2.66 16.16
C VAL A 88 9.20 3.66 15.46
N ARG A 89 9.80 3.20 14.36
CA ARG A 89 10.45 4.06 13.36
C ARG A 89 9.69 3.90 12.06
N ILE A 90 9.70 4.95 11.24
CA ILE A 90 9.10 4.98 9.91
C ILE A 90 10.19 5.24 8.87
N GLY A 91 10.01 4.74 7.66
CA GLY A 91 11.01 4.89 6.60
C GLY A 91 10.56 4.28 5.28
N PHE A 92 11.52 4.22 4.35
CA PHE A 92 11.45 3.59 3.04
C PHE A 92 12.62 2.61 2.91
#